data_AF-E4U0D9-F1
#
_entry.id   AF-E4U0D9-F1
#
_cell.length_a   1.000
_cell.length_b   1.000
_cell.length_c   1.000
_cell.angle_alpha   90.00
_cell.angle_beta   90.00
_cell.angle_gamma   90.00
#
_symmetry.space_group_name_H-M   'P 1'
#
loop_
_entity.id
_entity.type
_entity.pdbx_description
1 polymer ?
#
loop_
_entity_poly.entity_id
_entity_poly.type
_entity_poly.pdbx_seq_one_letter_code
_entity_poly.pdbx_strand_id
1 'polypeptide(L)'
;MILHTMDTLLRSGESSAILGAVSTALERSDEAPFWRQKSVPFCEAILSVLIPLREQKLLFDPEGNPHSELTSALFIRWCDLLSLKTLAFTLTHSNKEERLVRTKLSSDLCAVYTPIDLEILGKYLSGYSVNLRDEWVDFPITNYNLHIGMTSLITKILEGKV
;
A
#
# COMPACT_ATOMS: atom_id res chain seq x y z
N MET A 1 -10.64 -19.16 -19.98
CA MET A 1 -10.42 -18.88 -18.54
C MET A 1 -9.16 -18.02 -18.47
N ILE A 2 -9.31 -16.70 -18.33
CA ILE A 2 -8.15 -15.80 -18.29
C ILE A 2 -7.53 -15.97 -16.90
N LEU A 3 -6.31 -16.52 -16.84
CA LEU A 3 -5.49 -16.45 -15.64
C LEU A 3 -5.18 -14.97 -15.42
N HIS A 4 -5.95 -14.28 -14.57
CA HIS A 4 -5.60 -12.93 -14.16
C HIS A 4 -4.32 -13.01 -13.35
N THR A 5 -3.22 -12.56 -13.94
CA THR A 5 -1.97 -12.33 -13.22
C THR A 5 -2.19 -11.25 -12.16
N MET A 6 -1.43 -11.26 -11.06
CA MET A 6 -1.55 -10.24 -10.02
C MET A 6 -1.37 -8.82 -10.55
N ASP A 7 -0.50 -8.64 -11.55
CA ASP A 7 -0.38 -7.36 -12.26
C ASP A 7 -1.67 -6.93 -12.97
N THR A 8 -2.45 -7.86 -13.51
CA THR A 8 -3.74 -7.53 -14.14
C THR A 8 -4.74 -7.03 -13.07
N LEU A 9 -4.80 -7.72 -11.93
CA LEU A 9 -5.67 -7.30 -10.83
C LEU A 9 -5.24 -5.96 -10.23
N LEU A 10 -3.93 -5.71 -10.09
CA LEU A 10 -3.44 -4.44 -9.57
C LEU A 10 -3.72 -3.27 -10.52
N ARG A 11 -3.66 -3.48 -11.84
CA ARG A 11 -3.90 -2.44 -12.85
C ARG A 11 -5.37 -2.00 -12.94
N SER A 12 -6.32 -2.92 -12.81
CA SER A 12 -7.74 -2.61 -13.07
C SER A 12 -8.74 -3.27 -12.14
N GLY A 13 -8.30 -4.19 -11.27
CA GLY A 13 -9.15 -4.87 -10.32
C GLY A 13 -9.56 -3.99 -9.14
N GLU A 14 -10.68 -4.36 -8.52
CA GLU A 14 -11.14 -3.79 -7.26
C GLU A 14 -10.37 -4.35 -6.07
N SER A 15 -10.41 -3.65 -4.93
CA SER A 15 -9.76 -4.06 -3.69
C SER A 15 -10.15 -5.49 -3.27
N SER A 16 -11.44 -5.81 -3.35
CA SER A 16 -11.98 -7.13 -2.98
C SER A 16 -11.40 -8.27 -3.82
N ALA A 17 -11.21 -8.05 -5.13
CA ALA A 17 -10.64 -9.03 -6.04
C ALA A 17 -9.15 -9.25 -5.77
N ILE A 18 -8.39 -8.17 -5.53
CA ILE A 18 -6.97 -8.24 -5.19
C ILE A 18 -6.78 -8.95 -3.85
N LEU A 19 -7.53 -8.57 -2.82
CA LEU A 19 -7.49 -9.20 -1.50
C LEU A 19 -7.91 -10.67 -1.54
N GLY A 20 -8.93 -11.01 -2.32
CA GLY A 20 -9.35 -12.40 -2.52
C GLY A 20 -8.26 -13.24 -3.16
N ALA A 21 -7.55 -12.70 -4.15
CA ALA A 21 -6.41 -13.38 -4.77
C ALA A 21 -5.23 -13.57 -3.80
N VAL A 22 -4.88 -12.54 -3.03
CA VAL A 22 -3.83 -12.62 -1.99
C VAL A 22 -4.21 -13.63 -0.90
N SER A 23 -5.46 -13.59 -0.41
CA SER A 23 -5.94 -14.54 0.60
C SER A 23 -5.90 -15.97 0.08
N THR A 24 -6.34 -16.21 -1.16
CA THR A 24 -6.29 -17.54 -1.79
C THR A 24 -4.85 -18.04 -1.94
N ALA A 25 -3.91 -17.16 -2.28
CA ALA A 25 -2.50 -17.52 -2.36
C ALA A 25 -1.90 -17.84 -0.98
N LEU A 26 -2.23 -17.05 0.04
CA LEU A 26 -1.86 -17.32 1.44
C LEU A 26 -2.51 -18.59 2.00
N GLU A 27 -3.67 -18.99 1.49
CA GLU A 27 -4.36 -20.23 1.85
C GLU A 27 -3.67 -21.47 1.32
N ARG A 28 -3.06 -21.34 0.14
CA ARG A 28 -2.34 -22.41 -0.53
C ARG A 28 -0.89 -22.53 -0.11
N SER A 29 -0.33 -21.50 0.53
CA SER A 29 1.05 -21.54 1.01
C SER A 29 1.19 -22.36 2.30
N ASP A 30 2.34 -22.99 2.48
CA ASP A 30 2.72 -23.71 3.71
C ASP A 30 3.10 -22.77 4.87
N GLU A 31 2.76 -21.48 4.78
CA GLU A 31 3.12 -20.47 5.76
C GLU A 31 2.22 -20.54 7.01
N ALA A 32 2.77 -20.18 8.17
CA ALA A 32 2.04 -20.26 9.42
C ALA A 32 0.74 -19.40 9.41
N PRO A 33 -0.37 -19.85 10.02
CA PRO A 33 -1.64 -19.10 10.04
C PRO A 33 -1.52 -17.66 10.56
N PHE A 34 -0.56 -17.41 11.45
CA PHE A 34 -0.22 -16.08 11.95
C PHE A 34 0.10 -15.09 10.82
N TRP A 35 0.89 -15.49 9.83
CA TRP A 35 1.28 -14.63 8.72
C TRP A 35 0.08 -14.27 7.86
N ARG A 36 -0.82 -15.23 7.61
CA ARG A 36 -2.07 -14.98 6.89
C ARG A 36 -2.93 -13.91 7.58
N GLN A 37 -3.12 -14.04 8.90
CA GLN A 37 -3.93 -13.10 9.68
C GLN A 37 -3.35 -11.68 9.72
N LYS A 38 -2.04 -11.53 9.49
CA LYS A 38 -1.35 -10.24 9.49
C LYS A 38 -1.24 -9.62 8.10
N SER A 39 -0.96 -10.43 7.09
CA SER A 39 -0.73 -9.98 5.70
C SER A 39 -1.99 -9.49 4.99
N VAL A 40 -3.18 -10.04 5.29
CA VAL A 40 -4.42 -9.57 4.64
C VAL A 40 -4.80 -8.14 5.06
N PRO A 41 -4.90 -7.80 6.37
CA PRO A 41 -5.13 -6.41 6.78
C PRO A 41 -4.06 -5.43 6.30
N PHE A 42 -2.83 -5.93 6.13
CA PHE A 42 -1.72 -5.15 5.61
C PHE A 42 -1.93 -4.78 4.13
N CYS A 43 -2.28 -5.74 3.29
CA CYS A 43 -2.64 -5.47 1.90
C CYS A 43 -3.85 -4.55 1.80
N GLU A 44 -4.86 -4.73 2.65
CA GLU A 44 -6.06 -3.88 2.68
C GLU A 44 -5.70 -2.43 2.98
N ALA A 45 -4.84 -2.19 3.97
CA ALA A 45 -4.38 -0.85 4.32
C ALA A 45 -3.65 -0.16 3.14
N ILE A 46 -2.78 -0.87 2.43
CA ILE A 46 -2.07 -0.32 1.26
C ILE A 46 -3.07 -0.03 0.12
N LEU A 47 -3.95 -0.99 -0.19
CA LEU A 47 -4.92 -0.85 -1.28
C LEU A 47 -5.93 0.27 -1.02
N SER A 48 -6.27 0.53 0.24
CA SER A 48 -7.19 1.61 0.63
C SER A 48 -6.75 2.99 0.13
N VAL A 49 -5.44 3.18 -0.10
CA VAL A 49 -4.89 4.44 -0.62
C VAL A 49 -4.35 4.34 -2.04
N LEU A 50 -3.75 3.20 -2.43
CA LEU A 50 -3.20 3.04 -3.78
C LEU A 50 -4.29 2.94 -4.85
N ILE A 51 -5.45 2.35 -4.54
CA ILE A 51 -6.56 2.28 -5.50
C ILE A 51 -7.12 3.68 -5.80
N PRO A 52 -7.49 4.52 -4.81
CA PRO A 52 -7.90 5.89 -5.10
C PRO A 52 -6.84 6.69 -5.87
N LEU A 53 -5.55 6.55 -5.54
CA LEU A 53 -4.47 7.20 -6.31
C LEU A 53 -4.40 6.69 -7.76
N ARG A 54 -4.61 5.39 -7.99
CA ARG A 54 -4.70 4.78 -9.32
C ARG A 54 -5.85 5.37 -10.12
N GLU A 55 -7.04 5.42 -9.55
CA GLU A 55 -8.24 5.97 -10.23
C GLU A 55 -8.08 7.45 -10.56
N GLN A 56 -7.38 8.20 -9.71
CA GLN A 56 -7.05 9.60 -9.96
C GLN A 56 -5.86 9.79 -10.91
N LYS A 57 -5.17 8.73 -11.33
CA LYS A 57 -3.93 8.76 -12.14
C LYS A 57 -2.79 9.55 -11.46
N LEU A 58 -2.73 9.44 -10.14
CA LEU A 58 -1.78 10.12 -9.27
C LEU A 58 -0.87 9.14 -8.54
N LEU A 59 -0.55 8.01 -9.17
CA LEU A 59 0.38 7.05 -8.58
C LEU A 59 1.80 7.60 -8.60
N PHE A 60 2.50 7.34 -7.50
CA PHE A 60 3.91 7.67 -7.33
C PHE A 60 4.59 6.61 -6.48
N ASP A 61 5.92 6.65 -6.45
CA ASP A 61 6.75 5.80 -5.60
C ASP A 61 7.26 6.53 -4.34
N PRO A 62 7.92 5.85 -3.39
CA PRO A 62 8.42 6.50 -2.18
C PRO A 62 9.35 7.71 -2.38
N GLU A 63 10.03 7.84 -3.52
CA GLU A 63 10.83 9.03 -3.84
C GLU A 63 10.02 10.13 -4.55
N GLY A 64 8.72 9.93 -4.70
CA GLY A 64 7.79 10.86 -5.33
C GLY A 64 7.79 10.81 -6.86
N ASN A 65 8.46 9.86 -7.51
CA ASN A 65 8.46 9.78 -8.97
C ASN A 65 7.09 9.28 -9.46
N PRO A 66 6.55 9.84 -10.56
CA PRO A 66 5.25 9.44 -11.11
C PRO A 66 5.27 8.02 -11.69
N HIS A 67 4.14 7.31 -11.56
CA HIS A 67 3.88 6.03 -12.21
C HIS A 67 2.51 6.06 -12.89
N SER A 68 2.40 5.47 -14.07
CA SER A 68 1.14 5.46 -14.83
C SER A 68 0.16 4.39 -14.34
N GLU A 69 0.67 3.32 -13.73
CA GLU A 69 -0.10 2.12 -13.43
C GLU A 69 0.36 1.49 -12.11
N LEU A 70 -0.59 0.86 -11.41
CA LEU A 70 -0.29 0.11 -10.19
C LEU A 70 0.23 -1.28 -10.60
N THR A 71 1.55 -1.45 -10.52
CA THR A 71 2.23 -2.72 -10.80
C THR A 71 2.58 -3.45 -9.50
N SER A 72 2.87 -4.75 -9.58
CA SER A 72 3.37 -5.51 -8.43
C SER A 72 4.65 -4.90 -7.86
N ALA A 73 5.56 -4.44 -8.73
CA ALA A 73 6.78 -3.76 -8.33
C ALA A 73 6.46 -2.51 -7.49
N LEU A 74 5.58 -1.64 -7.98
CA LEU A 74 5.18 -0.43 -7.25
C LEU A 74 4.49 -0.76 -5.91
N PHE A 75 3.59 -1.74 -5.91
CA PHE A 75 2.91 -2.19 -4.69
C PHE A 75 3.91 -2.64 -3.61
N ILE A 76 4.90 -3.45 -3.99
CA ILE A 76 5.96 -3.94 -3.08
C ILE A 76 6.76 -2.79 -2.48
N ARG A 77 7.00 -1.70 -3.23
CA ARG A 77 7.71 -0.51 -2.70
C ARG A 77 6.97 0.13 -1.53
N TRP A 78 5.64 0.06 -1.52
CA TRP A 78 4.80 0.58 -0.44
C TRP A 78 4.59 -0.41 0.71
N CYS A 79 5.10 -1.64 0.60
CA CYS A 79 5.05 -2.63 1.68
C CYS A 79 6.12 -2.38 2.78
N ASP A 80 7.12 -1.55 2.55
CA ASP A 80 8.01 -1.17 3.64
C ASP A 80 7.28 -0.26 4.64
N LEU A 81 7.40 -0.52 5.95
CA LEU A 81 6.64 0.20 6.98
C LEU A 81 7.01 1.69 7.05
N LEU A 82 8.29 2.03 6.83
CA LEU A 82 8.71 3.43 6.75
C LEU A 82 8.09 4.09 5.53
N SER A 83 8.12 3.41 4.38
CA SER A 83 7.47 3.88 3.15
C SER A 83 5.98 4.10 3.34
N LEU A 84 5.29 3.17 4.00
CA LEU A 84 3.85 3.28 4.28
C LEU A 84 3.53 4.42 5.27
N LYS A 85 4.37 4.62 6.28
CA LYS A 85 4.28 5.79 7.18
C LYS A 85 4.42 7.09 6.38
N THR A 86 5.44 7.20 5.52
CA THR A 86 5.66 8.38 4.66
C THR A 86 4.48 8.63 3.72
N LEU A 87 3.87 7.58 3.18
CA LEU A 87 2.65 7.69 2.38
C LEU A 87 1.50 8.29 3.18
N ALA A 88 1.26 7.79 4.40
CA ALA A 88 0.20 8.28 5.27
C ALA A 88 0.36 9.78 5.59
N PHE A 89 1.57 10.24 5.91
CA PHE A 89 1.84 11.66 6.14
C PHE A 89 1.69 12.48 4.87
N THR A 90 2.22 12.01 3.74
CA THR A 90 2.07 12.67 2.44
C THR A 90 0.60 12.89 2.08
N LEU A 91 -0.24 11.86 2.23
CA LEU A 91 -1.67 11.97 1.95
C LEU A 91 -2.41 12.80 3.00
N THR A 92 -2.01 12.76 4.27
CA THR A 92 -2.59 13.63 5.31
C THR A 92 -2.37 15.10 4.98
N HIS A 93 -1.14 15.46 4.56
CA HIS A 93 -0.85 16.81 4.08
C HIS A 93 -1.60 17.11 2.77
N SER A 94 -1.68 16.16 1.85
CA SER A 94 -2.38 16.38 0.57
C SER A 94 -3.88 16.60 0.75
N ASN A 95 -4.52 15.86 1.66
CA ASN A 95 -5.92 16.04 2.06
C ASN A 95 -6.17 17.44 2.62
N LYS A 96 -5.25 17.94 3.45
CA LYS A 96 -5.37 19.27 4.07
C LYS A 96 -5.20 20.41 3.06
N GLU A 97 -4.28 20.25 2.12
CA GLU A 97 -3.98 21.25 1.08
C GLU A 97 -4.87 21.10 -0.16
N GLU A 98 -5.78 20.11 -0.17
CA GLU A 98 -6.63 19.73 -1.31
C GLU A 98 -5.83 19.58 -2.63
N ARG A 99 -4.58 19.13 -2.49
CA ARG A 99 -3.61 19.04 -3.58
C ARG A 99 -2.56 18.01 -3.25
N LEU A 100 -2.15 17.19 -4.21
CA LEU A 100 -1.06 16.25 -3.97
C LEU A 100 0.26 17.00 -3.71
N VAL A 101 0.89 16.73 -2.56
CA VAL A 101 2.15 17.35 -2.15
C VAL A 101 3.24 16.30 -1.95
N ARG A 102 4.50 16.74 -1.82
CA ARG A 102 5.68 15.87 -1.58
C ARG A 102 5.91 14.81 -2.66
N THR A 103 5.44 15.09 -3.88
CA THR A 103 5.67 14.28 -5.08
C THR A 103 6.34 15.09 -6.18
N LYS A 104 6.92 14.43 -7.16
CA LYS A 104 7.51 15.02 -8.38
C LYS A 104 6.53 15.05 -9.56
N LEU A 105 5.24 14.80 -9.33
CA LEU A 105 4.20 15.02 -10.33
C LEU A 105 4.14 16.51 -10.74
N SER A 106 3.67 16.77 -11.96
CA SER A 106 3.46 18.15 -12.41
C SER A 106 2.41 18.85 -11.55
N SER A 107 2.54 20.18 -11.42
CA SER A 107 1.59 21.02 -10.67
C SER A 107 0.15 20.80 -11.12
N ASP A 108 -0.06 20.63 -12.42
CA ASP A 108 -1.37 20.49 -13.04
C ASP A 108 -2.05 19.17 -12.64
N LEU A 109 -1.27 18.08 -12.54
CA LEU A 109 -1.77 16.80 -12.05
C LEU A 109 -2.04 16.86 -10.55
N CYS A 110 -1.15 17.49 -9.77
CA CYS A 110 -1.37 17.61 -8.34
C CYS A 110 -2.64 18.39 -8.00
N ALA A 111 -3.02 19.36 -8.82
CA ALA A 111 -4.20 20.20 -8.62
C ALA A 111 -5.54 19.47 -8.83
N VAL A 112 -5.55 18.33 -9.53
CA VAL A 112 -6.77 17.51 -9.70
C VAL A 112 -6.96 16.48 -8.59
N TYR A 113 -6.09 16.50 -7.58
CA TYR A 113 -6.18 15.62 -6.42
C TYR A 113 -7.50 15.80 -5.68
N THR A 114 -8.13 14.67 -5.35
CA THR A 114 -9.29 14.63 -4.47
C THR A 114 -8.92 13.90 -3.17
N PRO A 115 -9.35 14.42 -2.01
CA PRO A 115 -9.01 13.83 -0.72
C PRO A 115 -9.33 12.35 -0.64
N ILE A 116 -8.40 11.58 -0.08
CA ILE A 116 -8.50 10.14 0.08
C ILE A 116 -8.85 9.83 1.54
N ASP A 117 -9.78 8.92 1.78
CA ASP A 117 -10.08 8.43 3.12
C ASP A 117 -8.88 7.62 3.67
N LEU A 118 -8.35 8.07 4.80
CA LEU A 118 -7.19 7.45 5.47
C LEU A 118 -7.58 6.62 6.69
N GLU A 119 -8.86 6.38 6.96
CA GLU A 119 -9.31 5.67 8.16
C GLU A 119 -8.72 4.26 8.27
N ILE A 120 -8.76 3.49 7.18
CA ILE A 120 -8.24 2.11 7.14
C ILE A 120 -6.72 2.10 7.36
N LEU A 121 -5.99 2.93 6.60
CA LEU A 121 -4.54 3.05 6.72
C LEU A 121 -4.12 3.55 8.11
N GLY A 122 -4.81 4.55 8.65
CA GLY A 122 -4.55 5.12 9.96
C GLY A 122 -4.78 4.11 11.09
N LYS A 123 -5.89 3.38 11.05
CA LYS A 123 -6.18 2.28 12.00
C LYS A 123 -5.08 1.22 11.94
N TYR A 124 -4.70 0.78 10.74
CA TYR A 124 -3.64 -0.19 10.55
C TYR A 124 -2.31 0.28 11.18
N LEU A 125 -1.82 1.46 10.79
CA LEU A 125 -0.55 2.01 11.27
C LEU A 125 -0.55 2.24 12.79
N SER A 126 -1.65 2.74 13.35
CA SER A 126 -1.79 2.92 14.81
C SER A 126 -1.68 1.59 15.58
N GLY A 127 -2.19 0.49 15.01
CA GLY A 127 -2.07 -0.86 15.55
C GLY A 127 -0.61 -1.35 15.65
N TYR A 128 0.30 -0.77 14.88
CA TYR A 128 1.74 -1.02 14.93
C TYR A 128 2.52 0.10 15.62
N SER A 129 1.86 0.87 16.47
CA SER A 129 2.47 1.95 17.27
C SER A 129 3.17 3.03 16.42
N VAL A 130 2.70 3.22 15.18
CA VAL A 130 3.15 4.35 14.35
C VAL A 130 2.44 5.61 14.83
N ASN A 131 3.22 6.64 15.15
CA ASN A 131 2.67 7.93 15.50
C ASN A 131 2.18 8.64 14.23
N LEU A 132 0.88 8.95 14.17
CA LEU A 132 0.26 9.66 13.05
C LEU A 132 0.13 11.17 13.29
N ARG A 133 0.53 11.65 14.47
CA ARG A 133 0.53 13.07 14.84
C ARG A 133 1.90 13.71 14.68
N ASP A 134 2.96 12.93 14.88
CA ASP A 134 4.34 13.37 14.78
C ASP A 134 5.12 12.45 13.83
N GLU A 135 5.49 12.99 12.67
CA GLU A 135 6.23 12.30 11.61
C GLU A 135 7.64 11.89 12.07
N TRP A 136 8.21 12.57 13.05
CA TRP A 136 9.59 12.35 13.52
C TRP A 136 9.70 11.28 14.59
N VAL A 137 8.57 10.81 15.14
CA VAL A 137 8.57 9.72 16.12
C VAL A 137 8.70 8.39 15.41
N ASP A 138 9.75 7.65 15.76
CA ASP A 138 9.97 6.29 15.27
C ASP A 138 8.96 5.29 15.85
N PHE A 139 8.77 4.20 15.12
CA PHE A 139 8.00 3.04 15.55
C PHE A 139 8.94 1.96 16.11
N PRO A 140 8.44 1.03 16.96
CA PRO A 140 9.25 -0.05 17.51
C PRO A 140 9.88 -0.93 16.42
N ILE A 141 11.18 -1.26 16.56
CA ILE A 141 11.93 -2.12 15.64
C ILE A 141 11.26 -3.49 15.46
N THR A 142 10.63 -4.03 16.51
CA THR A 142 9.87 -5.28 16.44
C THR A 142 8.75 -5.25 15.40
N ASN A 143 8.05 -4.12 15.27
CA ASN A 143 6.98 -3.96 14.28
C ASN A 143 7.56 -3.79 12.87
N TYR A 144 8.73 -3.17 12.76
CA TYR A 144 9.46 -3.10 11.49
C TYR A 144 9.85 -4.50 10.99
N ASN A 145 10.45 -5.32 11.85
CA ASN A 145 10.85 -6.69 11.50
C ASN A 145 9.66 -7.57 11.10
N LEU A 146 8.51 -7.39 11.75
CA LEU A 146 7.28 -8.06 11.35
C LEU A 146 6.84 -7.67 9.94
N HIS A 147 6.94 -6.38 9.58
CA HIS A 147 6.65 -5.92 8.22
C HIS A 147 7.65 -6.45 7.20
N ILE A 148 8.93 -6.58 7.54
CA ILE A 148 9.91 -7.25 6.64
C ILE A 148 9.42 -8.67 6.30
N GLY A 149 8.96 -9.43 7.30
CA GLY A 149 8.40 -10.77 7.10
C GLY A 149 7.15 -10.77 6.21
N MET A 150 6.20 -9.87 6.50
CA MET A 150 4.99 -9.72 5.68
C MET A 150 5.31 -9.32 4.24
N THR A 151 6.22 -8.37 4.04
CA THR A 151 6.67 -7.91 2.73
C THR A 151 7.33 -9.04 1.94
N SER A 152 8.18 -9.85 2.57
CA SER A 152 8.78 -11.01 1.92
C SER A 152 7.71 -11.98 1.41
N LEU A 153 6.70 -12.26 2.23
CA LEU A 153 5.60 -13.15 1.86
C LEU A 153 4.76 -12.59 0.71
N ILE A 154 4.37 -11.31 0.80
CA ILE A 154 3.59 -10.64 -0.25
C ILE A 154 4.38 -10.59 -1.57
N THR A 155 5.68 -10.32 -1.52
CA THR A 155 6.54 -10.35 -2.72
C THR A 155 6.51 -11.72 -3.38
N LYS A 156 6.66 -12.82 -2.62
CA LYS A 156 6.57 -14.17 -3.20
C LYS A 156 5.22 -14.41 -3.87
N ILE A 157 4.11 -13.97 -3.26
CA ILE A 157 2.76 -14.09 -3.83
C ILE A 157 2.64 -13.34 -5.14
N LEU A 158 3.04 -12.07 -5.15
CA LEU A 158 2.92 -11.22 -6.34
C LEU A 158 3.82 -11.69 -7.49
N GLU A 159 4.97 -12.27 -7.17
CA GLU A 159 5.89 -12.86 -8.16
C GLU A 159 5.51 -14.30 -8.56
N GLY A 160 4.47 -14.89 -7.98
CA GLY A 160 4.04 -16.26 -8.27
C GLY A 160 5.01 -17.35 -7.81
N LYS A 161 5.75 -17.10 -6.73
CA LYS A 161 6.79 -18.00 -6.17
C LYS A 161 6.33 -18.79 -4.94
N VAL A 162 5.02 -18.99 -4.79
CA VAL A 162 4.39 -19.64 -3.63
C VAL A 162 3.67 -20.91 -4.05
#